data_AF-A0A521WHK5-F1
#
_entry.id   AF-A0A521WHK5-F1
#
_cell.length_a   1.000
_cell.length_b   1.000
_cell.length_c   1.000
_cell.angle_alpha   90.00
_cell.angle_beta   90.00
_cell.angle_gamma   90.00
#
_symmetry.space_group_name_H-M   'P 1'
#
loop_
_entity.id
_entity.type
_entity.pdbx_description
1 polymer ?
#
loop_
_entity_poly.entity_id
_entity_poly.type
_entity_poly.pdbx_seq_one_letter_code
_entity_poly.pdbx_strand_id
1 'polypeptide(L)'
;MDMGRPERMVYLFRYGQVGSPVLWDVIAVNTYLIAGVIFLYLPLIPDIAACRDRLGPSAGRARELAYRYLALGWRGTPAQKHVLEWGTTVVAIIIIPLAVAVHSVLAFLFGVTSRPAWDSTILAPYFVLAAMFSGVATVILVTAGFRWAYHLEEYIEEKHFKYLAFIMMALGAGYGYFMFAEYLTEGYKMHAGPGAILELLITGRLAWAMWLFGVGGLIVPILMVALPWTRNVTGISIASAAVIAAMWLKRFLIVVPGLAQPLMPSDVVIYVPSRVEIAITLGAAAAIPLLMMLFFRIFPIISIFEIEEIAEAQSGHHEATHEVTAPEPAG
;
A
#
# COMPACT_ATOMS: atom_id res chain seq x y z
N MET A 1 20.06 5.82 4.65
CA MET A 1 20.90 4.64 4.31
C MET A 1 21.62 4.86 2.99
N ASP A 2 20.95 5.32 1.93
CA ASP A 2 21.55 5.50 0.59
C ASP A 2 22.40 6.78 0.41
N MET A 3 22.29 7.75 1.33
CA MET A 3 23.16 8.92 1.30
C MET A 3 24.60 8.51 1.64
N GLY A 4 25.56 8.89 0.80
CA GLY A 4 26.99 8.68 1.10
C GLY A 4 27.50 9.38 2.36
N ARG A 5 26.73 10.36 2.87
CA ARG A 5 27.00 11.09 4.13
C ARG A 5 25.71 11.27 4.93
N PRO A 6 25.18 10.21 5.57
CA PRO A 6 23.89 10.25 6.24
C PRO A 6 23.86 11.24 7.42
N GLU A 7 25.00 11.55 8.02
CA GLU A 7 25.14 12.53 9.10
C GLU A 7 24.74 13.95 8.69
N ARG A 8 24.73 14.24 7.38
CA ARG A 8 24.38 15.55 6.81
C ARG A 8 22.91 15.73 6.51
N MET A 9 22.08 14.72 6.76
CA MET A 9 20.63 14.76 6.47
C MET A 9 19.92 15.95 7.13
N VAL A 10 20.42 16.41 8.28
CA VAL A 10 19.90 17.58 9.00
C VAL A 10 19.94 18.86 8.14
N TYR A 11 20.89 18.97 7.20
CA TYR A 11 20.96 20.12 6.30
C TYR A 11 19.80 20.21 5.32
N LEU A 12 19.12 19.11 5.02
CA LEU A 12 17.95 19.15 4.17
C LEU A 12 16.82 19.98 4.80
N PHE A 13 16.67 19.92 6.13
CA PHE A 13 15.68 20.70 6.87
C PHE A 13 16.09 22.15 7.07
N ARG A 14 17.39 22.44 7.15
CA ARG A 14 17.92 23.79 7.44
C ARG A 14 18.20 24.62 6.18
N TYR A 15 18.61 23.97 5.10
CA TYR A 15 19.09 24.59 3.86
C TYR A 15 18.42 23.97 2.62
N GLY A 16 17.22 23.42 2.78
CA GLY A 16 16.50 22.74 1.71
C GLY A 16 16.27 23.64 0.50
N GLN A 17 16.59 23.11 -0.68
CA GLN A 17 16.34 23.79 -1.96
C GLN A 17 14.94 23.44 -2.47
N VAL A 18 14.06 24.45 -2.55
CA VAL A 18 12.65 24.28 -2.97
C VAL A 18 12.50 23.78 -4.41
N GLY A 19 13.49 24.01 -5.28
CA GLY A 19 13.48 23.45 -6.64
C GLY A 19 13.87 21.97 -6.72
N SER A 20 14.21 21.31 -5.60
CA SER A 20 14.67 19.92 -5.59
C SER A 20 13.51 18.96 -5.31
N PRO A 21 13.26 17.98 -6.20
CA PRO A 21 12.26 16.94 -5.96
C PRO A 21 12.59 16.04 -4.76
N VAL A 22 13.86 15.94 -4.36
CA VAL A 22 14.26 15.22 -3.14
C VAL A 22 13.70 15.89 -1.89
N LEU A 23 13.65 17.23 -1.87
CA LEU A 23 13.03 17.94 -0.74
C LEU A 23 11.51 17.71 -0.72
N TRP A 24 10.87 17.72 -1.90
CA TRP A 24 9.44 17.44 -2.02
C TRP A 24 9.10 16.05 -1.50
N ASP A 25 9.92 15.05 -1.84
CA ASP A 25 9.73 13.67 -1.38
C ASP A 25 9.79 13.58 0.15
N VAL A 26 10.79 14.24 0.76
CA VAL A 26 10.89 14.30 2.23
C VAL A 26 9.67 14.98 2.87
N ILE A 27 9.16 16.07 2.29
CA ILE A 27 7.95 16.72 2.82
C ILE A 27 6.75 15.78 2.66
N ALA A 28 6.52 15.23 1.47
CA ALA A 28 5.37 14.40 1.16
C ALA A 28 5.34 13.13 2.04
N VAL A 29 6.46 12.41 2.14
CA VAL A 29 6.57 11.18 2.93
C VAL A 29 6.37 11.46 4.42
N ASN A 30 6.95 12.53 4.97
CA ASN A 30 6.76 12.85 6.39
C ASN A 30 5.32 13.28 6.69
N THR A 31 4.71 14.13 5.85
CA THR A 31 3.31 14.52 6.02
C THR A 31 2.38 13.32 5.92
N TYR A 32 2.64 12.41 4.97
CA TYR A 32 1.86 11.18 4.81
C TYR A 32 2.03 10.21 5.98
N LEU A 33 3.26 10.06 6.50
CA LEU A 33 3.51 9.25 7.68
C LEU A 33 2.75 9.80 8.90
N ILE A 34 2.82 11.11 9.14
CA ILE A 34 2.11 11.74 10.26
C ILE A 34 0.60 11.57 10.12
N ALA A 35 0.05 11.88 8.94
CA ALA A 35 -1.37 11.71 8.67
C ALA A 35 -1.80 10.24 8.83
N GLY A 36 -1.02 9.30 8.31
CA GLY A 36 -1.28 7.86 8.42
C GLY A 36 -1.24 7.35 9.86
N VAL A 37 -0.28 7.81 10.68
CA VAL A 37 -0.23 7.49 12.11
C VAL A 37 -1.46 8.03 12.84
N ILE A 38 -1.88 9.27 12.54
CA ILE A 38 -3.10 9.86 13.14
C ILE A 38 -4.34 9.07 12.71
N PHE A 39 -4.45 8.74 11.43
CA PHE A 39 -5.58 7.99 10.88
C PHE A 39 -5.68 6.58 11.44
N LEU A 40 -4.54 5.91 11.63
CA LEU A 40 -4.49 4.63 12.31
C LEU A 40 -4.87 4.79 13.79
N TYR A 41 -4.33 5.81 14.47
CA TYR A 41 -4.50 5.97 15.91
C TYR A 41 -5.92 6.35 16.32
N LEU A 42 -6.64 7.16 15.54
CA LEU A 42 -7.98 7.64 15.89
C LEU A 42 -8.97 6.48 16.17
N PRO A 43 -9.23 5.53 15.25
CA PRO A 43 -10.10 4.39 15.50
C PRO A 43 -9.59 3.45 16.59
N LEU A 44 -8.29 3.46 16.90
CA LEU A 44 -7.75 2.66 18.00
C LEU A 44 -8.09 3.23 19.39
N ILE A 45 -8.48 4.50 19.53
CA ILE A 45 -8.75 5.11 20.83
C ILE A 45 -9.82 4.36 21.65
N PRO A 46 -11.01 4.03 21.08
CA PRO A 46 -12.02 3.24 21.79
C PRO A 46 -11.55 1.82 22.14
N ASP A 47 -10.83 1.16 21.23
CA ASP A 47 -10.32 -0.19 21.44
C ASP A 47 -9.25 -0.25 22.54
N ILE A 48 -8.36 0.74 22.59
CA ILE A 48 -7.36 0.91 23.65
C ILE A 48 -8.07 1.15 24.98
N ALA A 49 -9.18 1.89 25.00
CA ALA A 49 -10.00 2.09 26.19
C ALA A 49 -10.70 0.79 26.64
N ALA A 50 -11.26 0.00 25.71
CA ALA A 50 -11.82 -1.31 26.02
C ALA A 50 -10.76 -2.25 26.61
N CYS A 51 -9.54 -2.21 26.05
CA CYS A 51 -8.40 -2.95 26.58
C CYS A 51 -8.01 -2.47 28.00
N ARG A 52 -7.95 -1.15 28.23
CA ARG A 52 -7.70 -0.52 29.55
C ARG A 52 -8.69 -1.04 30.59
N ASP A 53 -9.97 -1.06 30.25
CA ASP A 53 -11.07 -1.38 31.17
C ASP A 53 -11.15 -2.89 31.50
N ARG A 54 -10.53 -3.74 30.66
CA ARG A 54 -10.40 -5.19 30.87
C ARG A 54 -9.07 -5.61 31.49
N LEU A 55 -8.17 -4.69 31.83
CA LEU A 55 -6.92 -5.03 32.51
C LEU A 55 -7.21 -5.57 33.91
N GLY A 56 -6.84 -6.83 34.16
CA GLY A 56 -6.97 -7.44 35.48
C GLY A 56 -5.92 -6.94 36.50
N PRO A 57 -6.04 -7.31 37.79
CA PRO A 57 -5.11 -6.91 38.87
C PRO A 57 -3.66 -7.35 38.66
N SER A 58 -3.43 -8.31 37.76
CA SER A 58 -2.14 -8.87 37.37
C SER A 58 -1.46 -8.09 36.23
N ALA A 59 -2.07 -7.02 35.71
CA ALA A 59 -1.43 -6.14 34.74
C ALA A 59 -0.32 -5.32 35.41
N GLY A 60 0.91 -5.37 34.88
CA GLY A 60 2.00 -4.54 35.38
C GLY A 60 1.69 -3.05 35.26
N ARG A 61 2.06 -2.24 36.27
CA ARG A 61 1.81 -0.79 36.33
C ARG A 61 2.17 -0.02 35.06
N ALA A 62 3.27 -0.40 34.39
CA ALA A 62 3.69 0.26 33.16
C ALA A 62 2.68 0.09 32.02
N ARG A 63 2.08 -1.11 31.91
CA ARG A 63 1.05 -1.43 30.92
C ARG A 63 -0.23 -0.65 31.18
N GLU A 64 -0.68 -0.63 32.43
CA GLU A 64 -1.85 0.15 32.85
C GLU A 64 -1.70 1.64 32.54
N LEU A 65 -0.54 2.23 32.89
CA LEU A 65 -0.24 3.62 32.55
C LEU A 65 -0.27 3.86 31.04
N ALA A 66 0.33 2.97 30.24
CA ALA A 66 0.35 3.10 28.79
C ALA A 66 -1.07 3.13 28.19
N TYR A 67 -1.92 2.15 28.48
CA TYR A 67 -3.31 2.16 27.98
C TYR A 67 -4.12 3.33 28.51
N ARG A 68 -3.88 3.79 29.74
CA ARG A 68 -4.56 4.96 30.31
C ARG A 68 -4.22 6.24 29.54
N TYR A 69 -2.95 6.46 29.21
CA TYR A 69 -2.52 7.62 28.43
C TYR A 69 -2.97 7.53 26.97
N LEU A 70 -2.81 6.36 26.34
CA LEU A 70 -3.17 6.15 24.94
C LEU A 70 -4.70 6.17 24.70
N ALA A 71 -5.52 5.85 25.71
CA ALA A 71 -6.97 5.97 25.59
C ALA A 71 -7.45 7.44 25.60
N LEU A 72 -6.59 8.43 25.85
CA LEU A 72 -6.91 9.86 25.87
C LEU A 72 -8.17 10.22 26.70
N GLY A 73 -8.42 9.48 27.79
CA GLY A 73 -9.60 9.70 28.63
C GLY A 73 -10.93 9.34 27.96
N TRP A 74 -10.92 8.47 26.95
CA TRP A 74 -12.12 7.95 26.31
C TRP A 74 -13.07 7.29 27.33
N ARG A 75 -14.34 7.70 27.25
CA ARG A 75 -15.47 7.21 28.06
C ARG A 75 -16.68 6.80 27.21
N GLY A 76 -16.60 6.96 25.88
CA GLY A 76 -17.68 6.62 24.96
C GLY A 76 -18.88 7.55 24.98
N THR A 77 -18.72 8.82 25.42
CA THR A 77 -19.84 9.77 25.42
C THR A 77 -20.28 10.12 23.99
N PRO A 78 -21.54 10.50 23.74
CA PRO A 78 -22.01 10.86 22.40
C PRO A 78 -21.18 11.97 21.74
N ALA A 79 -20.74 12.96 22.52
CA ALA A 79 -19.86 14.02 22.03
C ALA A 79 -18.47 13.48 21.61
N GLN A 80 -17.91 12.52 22.35
CA GLN A 80 -16.64 11.89 22.00
C GLN A 80 -16.75 11.05 20.72
N LYS A 81 -17.83 10.26 20.57
CA LYS A 81 -18.12 9.50 19.34
C LYS A 81 -18.24 10.42 18.13
N HIS A 82 -19.04 11.49 18.24
CA HIS A 82 -19.20 12.45 17.16
C HIS A 82 -17.89 13.13 16.73
N VAL A 83 -17.06 13.55 17.70
CA VAL A 83 -15.74 14.15 17.39
C VAL A 83 -14.80 13.12 16.75
N LEU A 84 -14.84 11.87 17.20
CA LEU A 84 -14.02 10.79 16.64
C LEU A 84 -14.42 10.49 15.19
N GLU A 85 -15.72 10.33 14.91
CA GLU A 85 -16.25 10.10 13.57
C GLU A 85 -15.89 11.26 12.62
N TRP A 86 -16.12 12.50 13.07
CA TRP A 86 -15.78 13.69 12.30
C TRP A 86 -14.28 13.79 12.04
N GLY A 87 -13.46 13.61 13.08
CA GLY A 87 -12.00 13.67 12.97
C GLY A 87 -11.46 12.59 12.03
N THR A 88 -11.96 11.36 12.14
CA THR A 88 -11.57 10.24 11.27
C THR A 88 -11.97 10.52 9.83
N THR A 89 -13.17 11.05 9.60
CA THR A 89 -13.65 11.44 8.26
C THR A 89 -12.79 12.53 7.63
N VAL A 90 -12.46 13.58 8.39
CA VAL A 90 -11.59 14.68 7.90
C VAL A 90 -10.21 14.15 7.52
N VAL A 91 -9.59 13.35 8.40
CA VAL A 91 -8.26 12.78 8.12
C VAL A 91 -8.31 11.82 6.94
N ALA A 92 -9.37 11.01 6.79
CA ALA A 92 -9.57 10.15 5.62
C ALA A 92 -9.59 10.94 4.31
N ILE A 93 -10.36 12.05 4.27
CA ILE A 93 -10.45 12.94 3.10
C ILE A 93 -9.08 13.54 2.77
N ILE A 94 -8.28 13.90 3.77
CA ILE A 94 -6.93 14.46 3.59
C ILE A 94 -5.93 13.41 3.09
N ILE A 95 -6.03 12.17 3.57
CA ILE A 95 -5.10 11.10 3.21
C ILE A 95 -5.20 10.70 1.75
N ILE A 96 -6.38 10.72 1.15
CA ILE A 96 -6.59 10.33 -0.26
C ILE A 96 -5.70 11.15 -1.22
N PRO A 97 -5.79 12.50 -1.27
CA PRO A 97 -4.93 13.31 -2.14
C PRO A 97 -3.46 13.24 -1.72
N LEU A 98 -3.17 13.07 -0.43
CA LEU A 98 -1.80 12.95 0.06
C LEU A 98 -1.13 11.65 -0.43
N ALA A 99 -1.85 10.54 -0.45
CA ALA A 99 -1.38 9.27 -1.01
C ALA A 99 -1.06 9.41 -2.51
N VAL A 100 -1.92 10.10 -3.26
CA VAL A 100 -1.68 10.42 -4.67
C VAL A 100 -0.45 11.32 -4.82
N ALA A 101 -0.30 12.33 -3.96
CA ALA A 101 0.82 13.26 -3.99
C ALA A 101 2.17 12.57 -3.72
N VAL A 102 2.27 11.71 -2.70
CA VAL A 102 3.51 10.98 -2.37
C VAL A 102 4.01 10.18 -3.56
N HIS A 103 3.13 9.42 -4.22
CA HIS A 103 3.53 8.60 -5.36
C HIS A 103 3.79 9.42 -6.62
N SER A 104 3.14 10.57 -6.77
CA SER A 104 3.43 11.51 -7.85
C SER A 104 4.78 12.18 -7.67
N VAL A 105 5.12 12.63 -6.45
CA VAL A 105 6.42 13.22 -6.13
C VAL A 105 7.55 12.21 -6.29
N LEU A 106 7.34 10.96 -5.89
CA LEU A 106 8.28 9.87 -6.17
C LEU A 106 8.51 9.70 -7.67
N ALA A 107 7.46 9.82 -8.50
CA ALA A 107 7.63 9.78 -9.94
C ALA A 107 8.40 10.98 -10.48
N PHE A 108 8.19 12.17 -9.90
CA PHE A 108 8.90 13.40 -10.30
C PHE A 108 10.40 13.33 -10.05
N LEU A 109 10.88 12.55 -9.07
CA LEU A 109 12.32 12.27 -8.90
C LEU A 109 12.96 11.73 -10.19
N PHE A 110 12.20 11.01 -11.01
CA PHE A 110 12.62 10.53 -12.32
C PHE A 110 12.22 11.52 -13.44
N GLY A 111 10.95 11.95 -13.44
CA GLY A 111 10.35 12.70 -14.54
C GLY A 111 10.87 14.12 -14.75
N VAL A 112 11.48 14.75 -13.75
CA VAL A 112 12.13 16.07 -13.92
C VAL A 112 13.59 15.97 -14.34
N THR A 113 14.10 14.76 -14.54
CA THR A 113 15.44 14.54 -15.09
C THR A 113 15.34 14.37 -16.60
N SER A 114 16.28 14.95 -17.36
CA SER A 114 16.28 14.88 -18.82
C SER A 114 16.79 13.54 -19.39
N ARG A 115 16.52 12.43 -18.70
CA ARG A 115 16.89 11.08 -19.13
C ARG A 115 15.80 10.54 -20.06
N PRO A 116 16.11 10.06 -21.28
CA PRO A 116 15.11 9.58 -22.23
C PRO A 116 14.17 8.49 -21.69
N ALA A 117 14.65 7.65 -20.77
CA ALA A 117 13.84 6.58 -20.16
C ALA A 117 12.74 7.09 -19.21
N TRP A 118 12.90 8.30 -18.69
CA TRP A 118 12.05 8.87 -17.64
C TRP A 118 11.39 10.17 -18.04
N ASP A 119 11.74 10.73 -19.19
CA ASP A 119 11.13 11.94 -19.75
C ASP A 119 9.74 11.62 -20.32
N SER A 120 8.78 11.39 -19.42
CA SER A 120 7.43 10.98 -19.75
C SER A 120 6.41 11.55 -18.76
N THR A 121 5.37 12.17 -19.31
CA THR A 121 4.31 12.83 -18.52
C THR A 121 3.37 11.85 -17.83
N ILE A 122 3.33 10.58 -18.26
CA ILE A 122 2.47 9.55 -17.67
C ILE A 122 3.05 8.96 -16.37
N LEU A 123 4.31 9.24 -16.02
CA LEU A 123 4.96 8.58 -14.88
C LEU A 123 4.25 8.81 -13.53
N ALA A 124 3.74 10.01 -13.26
CA ALA A 124 3.03 10.27 -12.00
C ALA A 124 1.78 9.39 -11.83
N PRO A 125 0.78 9.41 -12.75
CA PRO A 125 -0.36 8.51 -12.64
C PRO A 125 0.05 7.03 -12.72
N TYR A 126 1.12 6.71 -13.46
CA TYR A 126 1.68 5.35 -13.51
C TYR A 126 2.14 4.86 -12.14
N PHE A 127 2.87 5.68 -11.39
CA PHE A 127 3.38 5.34 -10.06
C PHE A 127 2.26 5.26 -9.01
N VAL A 128 1.24 6.11 -9.11
CA VAL A 128 0.05 6.04 -8.25
C VAL A 128 -0.68 4.72 -8.47
N LEU A 129 -0.94 4.36 -9.73
CA LEU A 129 -1.65 3.12 -10.06
C LEU A 129 -0.84 1.88 -9.68
N ALA A 130 0.49 1.93 -9.91
CA ALA A 130 1.44 0.92 -9.44
C ALA A 130 1.34 0.69 -7.93
N ALA A 131 1.33 1.78 -7.16
CA ALA A 131 1.30 1.73 -5.70
C ALA A 131 0.00 1.12 -5.21
N MET A 132 -1.16 1.54 -5.76
CA MET A 132 -2.46 0.96 -5.44
C MET A 132 -2.50 -0.53 -5.77
N PHE A 133 -2.01 -0.94 -6.95
CA PHE A 133 -1.99 -2.34 -7.37
C PHE A 133 -1.17 -3.21 -6.42
N SER A 134 0.08 -2.80 -6.10
CA SER A 134 0.90 -3.51 -5.11
C SER A 134 0.36 -3.42 -3.68
N GLY A 135 -0.32 -2.33 -3.35
CA GLY A 135 -0.90 -2.09 -2.02
C GLY A 135 -2.05 -3.04 -1.73
N VAL A 136 -2.98 -3.20 -2.68
CA VAL A 136 -4.07 -4.17 -2.56
C VAL A 136 -3.53 -5.61 -2.49
N ALA A 137 -2.53 -5.95 -3.30
CA ALA A 137 -1.86 -7.25 -3.20
C ALA A 137 -1.21 -7.47 -1.81
N THR A 138 -0.62 -6.42 -1.23
CA THR A 138 -0.05 -6.47 0.12
C THR A 138 -1.14 -6.68 1.17
N VAL A 139 -2.26 -5.95 1.09
CA VAL A 139 -3.40 -6.14 1.99
C VAL A 139 -3.91 -7.58 1.93
N ILE A 140 -4.08 -8.15 0.74
CA ILE A 140 -4.50 -9.55 0.57
C ILE A 140 -3.58 -10.52 1.32
N LEU A 141 -2.26 -10.39 1.15
CA LEU A 141 -1.30 -11.28 1.82
C LEU A 141 -1.30 -11.11 3.33
N VAL A 142 -1.36 -9.87 3.80
CA VAL A 142 -1.42 -9.54 5.23
C VAL A 142 -2.68 -10.13 5.85
N THR A 143 -3.84 -9.91 5.22
CA THR A 143 -5.13 -10.45 5.64
C THR A 143 -5.14 -11.98 5.62
N ALA A 144 -4.57 -12.62 4.59
CA ALA A 144 -4.40 -14.07 4.55
C ALA A 144 -3.53 -14.59 5.70
N GLY A 145 -2.42 -13.90 5.97
CA GLY A 145 -1.50 -14.23 7.07
C GLY A 145 -2.18 -14.16 8.43
N PHE A 146 -2.90 -13.06 8.72
CA PHE A 146 -3.63 -12.91 9.99
C PHE A 146 -4.79 -13.88 10.11
N ARG A 147 -5.56 -14.08 9.03
CA ARG A 147 -6.66 -15.04 9.00
C ARG A 147 -6.19 -16.44 9.39
N TRP A 148 -5.07 -16.88 8.83
CA TRP A 148 -4.47 -18.18 9.13
C TRP A 148 -3.85 -18.24 10.54
N ALA A 149 -3.07 -17.22 10.94
CA ALA A 149 -2.33 -17.25 12.19
C ALA A 149 -3.20 -17.10 13.45
N TYR A 150 -4.35 -16.41 13.35
CA TYR A 150 -5.24 -16.11 14.47
C TYR A 150 -6.62 -16.77 14.35
N HIS A 151 -6.82 -17.65 13.36
CA HIS A 151 -8.10 -18.34 13.14
C HIS A 151 -9.30 -17.39 13.03
N LEU A 152 -9.16 -16.36 12.17
CA LEU A 152 -10.16 -15.29 12.00
C LEU A 152 -11.12 -15.58 10.83
N GLU A 153 -11.38 -16.84 10.50
CA GLU A 153 -12.20 -17.22 9.34
C GLU A 153 -13.66 -16.75 9.44
N GLU A 154 -14.17 -16.60 10.65
CA GLU A 154 -15.53 -16.11 10.92
C GLU A 154 -15.68 -14.61 10.61
N TYR A 155 -14.65 -13.81 10.88
CA TYR A 155 -14.65 -12.37 10.60
C TYR A 155 -14.15 -12.05 9.19
N ILE A 156 -13.14 -12.79 8.71
CA ILE A 156 -12.47 -12.58 7.43
C ILE A 156 -12.92 -13.69 6.46
N GLU A 157 -14.14 -13.54 5.97
CA GLU A 157 -14.76 -14.42 4.99
C GLU A 157 -14.09 -14.37 3.60
N GLU A 158 -14.35 -15.38 2.77
CA GLU A 158 -13.86 -15.48 1.39
C GLU A 158 -14.35 -14.32 0.49
N LYS A 159 -15.52 -13.73 0.79
CA LYS A 159 -16.04 -12.56 0.06
C LYS A 159 -15.09 -11.37 0.10
N HIS A 160 -14.39 -11.15 1.22
CA HIS A 160 -13.42 -10.06 1.38
C HIS A 160 -12.25 -10.24 0.42
N PHE A 161 -11.75 -11.48 0.28
CA PHE A 161 -10.72 -11.81 -0.70
C PHE A 161 -11.19 -11.61 -2.13
N LYS A 162 -12.43 -12.01 -2.46
CA LYS A 162 -13.00 -11.83 -3.79
C LYS A 162 -13.09 -10.35 -4.17
N TYR A 163 -13.58 -9.50 -3.27
CA TYR A 163 -13.67 -8.06 -3.51
C TYR A 163 -12.30 -7.41 -3.67
N LEU A 164 -11.33 -7.75 -2.80
CA LEU A 164 -9.94 -7.28 -2.96
C LEU A 164 -9.32 -7.76 -4.27
N ALA A 165 -9.59 -9.00 -4.67
CA ALA A 165 -9.08 -9.55 -5.91
C ALA A 165 -9.67 -8.82 -7.13
N PHE A 166 -10.95 -8.45 -7.14
CA PHE A 166 -11.54 -7.66 -8.21
C PHE A 166 -10.95 -6.25 -8.30
N ILE A 167 -10.69 -5.61 -7.15
CA ILE A 167 -9.99 -4.32 -7.12
C ILE A 167 -8.57 -4.50 -7.68
N MET A 168 -7.84 -5.52 -7.24
CA MET A 168 -6.50 -5.84 -7.74
C MET A 168 -6.50 -6.06 -9.26
N MET A 169 -7.49 -6.79 -9.79
CA MET A 169 -7.65 -7.02 -11.22
C MET A 169 -7.87 -5.72 -11.98
N ALA A 170 -8.79 -4.86 -11.51
CA ALA A 170 -9.09 -3.59 -12.17
C ALA A 170 -7.86 -2.67 -12.21
N LEU A 171 -7.13 -2.58 -11.09
CA LEU A 171 -5.89 -1.82 -10.99
C LEU A 171 -4.80 -2.41 -11.90
N GLY A 172 -4.67 -3.73 -11.94
CA GLY A 172 -3.74 -4.43 -12.83
C GLY A 172 -4.07 -4.20 -14.31
N ALA A 173 -5.34 -4.23 -14.70
CA ALA A 173 -5.75 -3.92 -16.07
C ALA A 173 -5.42 -2.47 -16.45
N GLY A 174 -5.72 -1.51 -15.56
CA GLY A 174 -5.34 -0.11 -15.76
C GLY A 174 -3.82 0.08 -15.85
N TYR A 175 -3.06 -0.62 -15.01
CA TYR A 175 -1.60 -0.61 -15.05
C TYR A 175 -1.08 -1.16 -16.38
N GLY A 176 -1.64 -2.27 -16.84
CA GLY A 176 -1.32 -2.86 -18.15
C GLY A 176 -1.62 -1.91 -19.30
N TYR A 177 -2.75 -1.18 -19.23
CA TYR A 177 -3.07 -0.14 -20.21
C TYR A 177 -2.02 0.99 -20.22
N PHE A 178 -1.62 1.51 -19.05
CA PHE A 178 -0.59 2.56 -19.00
C PHE A 178 0.77 2.07 -19.49
N MET A 179 1.16 0.83 -19.14
CA MET A 179 2.38 0.21 -19.65
C MET A 179 2.33 0.05 -21.17
N PHE A 180 1.20 -0.41 -21.72
CA PHE A 180 1.00 -0.50 -23.15
C PHE A 180 1.08 0.88 -23.82
N ALA A 181 0.41 1.89 -23.27
CA ALA A 181 0.44 3.25 -23.79
C ALA A 181 1.85 3.86 -23.77
N GLU A 182 2.61 3.65 -22.69
CA GLU A 182 4.01 4.08 -22.58
C GLU A 182 4.86 3.43 -23.68
N TYR A 183 4.88 2.11 -23.79
CA TYR A 183 5.72 1.44 -24.78
C TYR A 183 5.27 1.66 -26.23
N LEU A 184 3.97 1.77 -26.47
CA LEU A 184 3.44 2.08 -27.79
C LEU A 184 3.86 3.49 -28.22
N THR A 185 3.70 4.49 -27.36
CA THR A 185 4.02 5.88 -27.71
C THR A 185 5.52 6.12 -27.82
N GLU A 186 6.33 5.51 -26.95
CA GLU A 186 7.80 5.55 -27.06
C GLU A 186 8.29 4.82 -28.33
N GLY A 187 7.71 3.66 -28.64
CA GLY A 187 8.02 2.93 -29.87
C GLY A 187 7.58 3.67 -31.13
N TYR A 188 6.44 4.37 -31.09
CA TYR A 188 5.92 5.12 -32.22
C TYR A 188 6.76 6.36 -32.55
N LYS A 189 7.28 7.07 -31.53
CA LYS A 189 8.11 8.26 -31.73
C LYS A 189 9.40 7.98 -32.51
N MET A 190 9.92 6.74 -32.50
CA MET A 190 11.12 6.30 -33.24
C MET A 190 12.32 7.28 -33.13
N HIS A 191 12.42 8.03 -32.04
CA HIS A 191 13.61 8.84 -31.77
C HIS A 191 14.79 7.90 -31.45
N ALA A 192 16.00 8.26 -31.87
CA ALA A 192 17.18 7.41 -31.74
C ALA A 192 17.55 7.02 -30.28
N GLY A 193 17.00 7.72 -29.28
CA GLY A 193 17.25 7.44 -27.85
C GLY A 193 16.36 6.34 -27.24
N PRO A 194 15.01 6.46 -27.26
CA PRO A 194 14.11 5.49 -26.63
C PRO A 194 14.12 4.09 -27.25
N GLY A 195 14.45 3.97 -28.55
CA GLY A 195 14.50 2.68 -29.24
C GLY A 195 15.46 1.67 -28.61
N ALA A 196 16.62 2.13 -28.14
CA ALA A 196 17.61 1.28 -27.48
C ALA A 196 17.14 0.74 -26.11
N ILE A 197 16.28 1.49 -25.40
CA ILE A 197 15.69 1.06 -24.13
C ILE A 197 14.63 -0.02 -24.39
N LEU A 198 13.77 0.20 -25.38
CA LEU A 198 12.76 -0.77 -25.79
C LEU A 198 13.41 -2.07 -26.27
N GLU A 199 14.47 -1.99 -27.08
CA GLU A 199 15.23 -3.17 -27.49
C GLU A 199 15.81 -3.91 -26.28
N LEU A 200 16.47 -3.20 -25.35
CA LEU A 200 17.03 -3.79 -24.13
C LEU A 200 15.98 -4.53 -23.29
N LEU A 201 14.76 -3.99 -23.23
CA LEU A 201 13.66 -4.49 -22.41
C LEU A 201 12.80 -5.57 -23.08
N ILE A 202 12.65 -5.59 -24.41
CA ILE A 202 11.73 -6.51 -25.09
C ILE A 202 12.47 -7.73 -25.66
N THR A 203 13.64 -7.50 -26.28
CA THR A 203 14.42 -8.55 -26.96
C THR A 203 15.84 -8.68 -26.43
N GLY A 204 16.34 -7.69 -25.68
CA GLY A 204 17.71 -7.61 -25.21
C GLY A 204 17.95 -8.28 -23.85
N ARG A 205 19.03 -7.85 -23.19
CA ARG A 205 19.56 -8.48 -21.97
C ARG A 205 18.60 -8.46 -20.76
N LEU A 206 17.62 -7.56 -20.74
CA LEU A 206 16.62 -7.45 -19.67
C LEU A 206 15.23 -7.98 -20.08
N ALA A 207 15.11 -8.59 -21.26
CA ALA A 207 13.87 -9.18 -21.75
C ALA A 207 13.28 -10.20 -20.79
N TRP A 208 14.10 -11.10 -20.24
CA TRP A 208 13.64 -12.11 -19.28
C TRP A 208 12.94 -11.49 -18.07
N ALA A 209 13.47 -10.38 -17.55
CA ALA A 209 12.93 -9.69 -16.39
C ALA A 209 11.63 -8.95 -16.75
N MET A 210 11.59 -8.33 -17.93
CA MET A 210 10.40 -7.70 -18.47
C MET A 210 9.26 -8.69 -18.66
N TRP A 211 9.52 -9.85 -19.28
CA TRP A 211 8.50 -10.87 -19.53
C TRP A 211 8.09 -11.58 -18.24
N LEU A 212 9.01 -11.80 -17.30
CA LEU A 212 8.67 -12.30 -15.97
C LEU A 212 7.71 -11.33 -15.24
N PHE A 213 7.97 -10.03 -15.32
CA PHE A 213 7.06 -9.02 -14.81
C PHE A 213 5.71 -9.02 -15.55
N GLY A 214 5.72 -8.85 -16.88
CA GLY A 214 4.51 -8.67 -17.67
C GLY A 214 3.62 -9.91 -17.70
N VAL A 215 4.20 -11.11 -17.83
CA VAL A 215 3.43 -12.35 -17.83
C VAL A 215 3.18 -12.83 -16.41
N GLY A 216 4.23 -13.03 -15.63
CA GLY A 216 4.13 -13.63 -14.29
C GLY A 216 3.56 -12.71 -13.22
N GLY A 217 3.76 -11.40 -13.35
CA GLY A 217 3.34 -10.40 -12.39
C GLY A 217 2.06 -9.65 -12.71
N LEU A 218 1.67 -9.63 -13.99
CA LEU A 218 0.51 -8.86 -14.44
C LEU A 218 -0.54 -9.77 -15.08
N ILE A 219 -0.22 -10.46 -16.18
CA ILE A 219 -1.20 -11.27 -16.91
C ILE A 219 -1.67 -12.48 -16.09
N VAL A 220 -0.75 -13.28 -15.55
CA VAL A 220 -1.09 -14.50 -14.79
C VAL A 220 -1.93 -14.17 -13.55
N PRO A 221 -1.57 -13.21 -12.68
CA PRO A 221 -2.40 -12.85 -11.53
C PRO A 221 -3.78 -12.35 -11.92
N ILE A 222 -3.90 -11.53 -12.98
CA ILE A 222 -5.20 -11.07 -13.51
C ILE A 222 -6.05 -12.27 -13.96
N LEU A 223 -5.47 -13.21 -14.71
CA LEU A 223 -6.16 -14.42 -15.15
C LEU A 223 -6.57 -15.31 -13.98
N MET A 224 -5.72 -15.48 -12.96
CA MET A 224 -6.07 -16.23 -11.74
C MET A 224 -7.28 -15.64 -11.02
N VAL A 225 -7.49 -14.33 -11.05
CA VAL A 225 -8.69 -13.73 -10.47
C VAL A 225 -9.90 -13.82 -11.43
N ALA A 226 -9.66 -13.76 -12.74
CA ALA A 226 -10.71 -13.85 -13.77
C ALA A 226 -11.36 -15.23 -13.80
N LEU A 227 -10.56 -16.28 -13.63
CA LEU A 227 -11.01 -17.66 -13.65
C LEU A 227 -11.72 -18.05 -12.34
N PRO A 228 -12.98 -18.53 -12.39
CA PRO A 228 -13.75 -18.83 -11.18
C PRO A 228 -13.11 -19.88 -10.26
N TRP A 229 -12.40 -20.87 -10.81
CA TRP A 229 -11.84 -21.99 -10.05
C TRP A 229 -10.58 -21.63 -9.24
N THR A 230 -9.87 -20.57 -9.62
CA THR A 230 -8.72 -20.03 -8.86
C THR A 230 -9.12 -18.92 -7.90
N ARG A 231 -10.39 -18.49 -7.91
CA ARG A 231 -10.91 -17.39 -7.08
C ARG A 231 -11.30 -17.84 -5.67
N ASN A 232 -10.35 -18.47 -4.99
CA ASN A 232 -10.42 -18.83 -3.57
C ASN A 232 -9.27 -18.14 -2.80
N VAL A 233 -9.28 -18.22 -1.46
CA VAL A 233 -8.28 -17.54 -0.61
C VAL A 233 -6.84 -17.88 -1.01
N THR A 234 -6.54 -19.15 -1.26
CA THR A 234 -5.19 -19.62 -1.63
C THR A 234 -4.77 -19.10 -2.99
N GLY A 235 -5.62 -19.23 -4.02
CA GLY A 235 -5.32 -18.77 -5.37
C GLY A 235 -5.15 -17.26 -5.45
N ILE A 236 -6.00 -16.50 -4.74
CA ILE A 236 -5.89 -15.04 -4.63
C ILE A 236 -4.59 -14.64 -3.91
N SER A 237 -4.22 -15.34 -2.83
CA SER A 237 -2.98 -15.07 -2.11
C SER A 237 -1.73 -15.36 -2.96
N ILE A 238 -1.73 -16.46 -3.72
CA ILE A 238 -0.63 -16.78 -4.65
C ILE A 238 -0.51 -15.70 -5.73
N ALA A 239 -1.64 -15.27 -6.31
CA ALA A 239 -1.67 -14.19 -7.30
C ALA A 239 -1.09 -12.89 -6.71
N SER A 240 -1.47 -12.52 -5.48
CA SER A 240 -0.94 -11.34 -4.81
C SER A 240 0.55 -11.43 -4.47
N ALA A 241 1.06 -12.60 -4.07
CA ALA A 241 2.50 -12.82 -3.87
C ALA A 241 3.28 -12.62 -5.17
N ALA A 242 2.78 -13.14 -6.29
CA ALA A 242 3.37 -12.93 -7.60
C ALA A 242 3.38 -11.43 -8.00
N VAL A 243 2.28 -10.71 -7.76
CA VAL A 243 2.18 -9.26 -8.00
C VAL A 243 3.24 -8.50 -7.21
N ILE A 244 3.40 -8.75 -5.91
CA ILE A 244 4.38 -8.02 -5.09
C ILE A 244 5.81 -8.27 -5.57
N ALA A 245 6.17 -9.53 -5.80
CA ALA A 245 7.51 -9.88 -6.29
C ALA A 245 7.79 -9.23 -7.65
N ALA A 246 6.80 -9.24 -8.54
CA ALA A 246 6.93 -8.62 -9.86
C ALA A 246 6.95 -7.09 -9.80
N MET A 247 6.21 -6.46 -8.89
CA MET A 247 6.23 -5.01 -8.71
C MET A 247 7.58 -4.52 -8.17
N TRP A 248 8.25 -5.31 -7.33
CA TRP A 248 9.65 -5.03 -6.99
C TRP A 248 10.56 -5.10 -8.22
N LEU A 249 10.44 -6.16 -9.03
CA LEU A 249 11.19 -6.30 -10.28
C LEU A 249 10.90 -5.15 -11.25
N LYS A 250 9.66 -4.65 -11.29
CA LYS A 250 9.29 -3.52 -12.13
C LYS A 250 9.95 -2.22 -11.70
N ARG A 251 10.16 -1.99 -10.39
CA ARG A 251 10.96 -0.85 -9.92
C ARG A 251 12.41 -0.95 -10.42
N PHE A 252 13.00 -2.14 -10.39
CA PHE A 252 14.31 -2.39 -10.99
C PHE A 252 14.31 -2.08 -12.50
N LEU A 253 13.29 -2.53 -13.23
CA LEU A 253 13.14 -2.29 -14.68
C LEU A 253 12.86 -0.83 -15.06
N ILE A 254 12.38 0.01 -14.14
CA ILE A 254 12.27 1.46 -14.39
C ILE A 254 13.63 2.12 -14.19
N VAL A 255 14.36 1.75 -13.12
CA VAL A 255 15.58 2.46 -12.72
C VAL A 255 16.81 2.02 -13.53
N VAL A 256 17.07 0.72 -13.60
CA VAL A 256 18.34 0.21 -14.13
C VAL A 256 18.52 0.45 -15.63
N PRO A 257 17.55 0.15 -16.51
CA PRO A 257 17.70 0.45 -17.94
C PRO A 257 17.88 1.94 -18.21
N GLY A 258 17.16 2.79 -17.47
CA GLY A 258 17.24 4.24 -17.64
C GLY A 258 18.60 4.84 -17.28
N LEU A 259 19.29 4.24 -16.31
CA LEU A 259 20.65 4.62 -15.94
C LEU A 259 21.72 3.94 -16.81
N ALA A 260 21.50 2.69 -17.21
CA ALA A 260 22.44 1.90 -18.00
C ALA A 260 22.65 2.46 -19.40
N GLN A 261 21.64 3.13 -19.97
CA GLN A 261 21.78 3.83 -21.24
C GLN A 261 22.62 5.11 -21.07
N PRO A 262 23.79 5.20 -21.72
CA PRO A 262 24.67 6.33 -21.53
C PRO A 262 24.22 7.54 -22.34
N LEU A 263 24.44 8.74 -21.78
CA LEU A 263 24.15 10.01 -22.46
C LEU A 263 25.26 10.45 -23.43
N MET A 264 26.42 9.80 -23.35
CA MET A 264 27.58 10.02 -24.21
C MET A 264 28.06 8.66 -24.75
N PRO A 265 28.76 8.61 -25.89
CA PRO A 265 29.23 7.37 -26.48
C PRO A 265 30.07 6.55 -25.49
N SER A 266 29.51 5.46 -24.99
CA SER A 266 30.15 4.51 -24.07
C SER A 266 29.37 3.20 -24.06
N ASP A 267 29.94 2.16 -23.47
CA ASP A 267 29.30 0.85 -23.42
C ASP A 267 28.13 0.83 -22.43
N VAL A 268 27.08 0.09 -22.77
CA VAL A 268 25.95 -0.17 -21.88
C VAL A 268 26.40 -1.14 -20.78
N VAL A 269 26.51 -0.65 -19.55
CA VAL A 269 26.83 -1.45 -18.38
C VAL A 269 25.57 -1.70 -17.57
N ILE A 270 25.23 -2.97 -17.35
CA ILE A 270 24.07 -3.36 -16.55
C ILE A 270 24.49 -3.51 -15.09
N TYR A 271 23.77 -2.81 -14.21
CA TYR A 271 23.92 -2.93 -12.77
C TYR A 271 23.51 -4.32 -12.28
N VAL A 272 24.36 -4.91 -11.44
CA VAL A 272 24.09 -6.18 -10.74
C VAL A 272 24.18 -5.90 -9.24
N PRO A 273 23.10 -6.18 -8.46
CA PRO A 273 23.10 -5.89 -7.03
C PRO A 273 24.10 -6.78 -6.30
N SER A 274 24.83 -6.17 -5.38
CA SER A 274 25.70 -6.84 -4.44
C SER A 274 24.91 -7.62 -3.39
N ARG A 275 25.58 -8.54 -2.70
CA ARG A 275 24.98 -9.31 -1.59
C ARG A 275 24.48 -8.41 -0.46
N VAL A 276 25.13 -7.27 -0.24
CA VAL A 276 24.76 -6.31 0.81
C VAL A 276 23.45 -5.60 0.45
N GLU A 277 23.29 -5.17 -0.80
CA GLU A 277 22.06 -4.52 -1.27
C GLU A 277 20.86 -5.48 -1.23
N ILE A 278 21.08 -6.76 -1.59
CA ILE A 278 20.07 -7.81 -1.44
C ILE A 278 19.69 -8.01 0.04
N ALA A 279 20.67 -8.10 0.94
CA ALA A 279 20.43 -8.27 2.37
C ALA A 279 19.65 -7.09 2.98
N ILE A 280 19.99 -5.86 2.61
CA ILE A 280 19.24 -4.66 3.05
C ILE A 280 17.80 -4.71 2.54
N THR A 281 17.59 -5.08 1.28
CA THR A 281 16.26 -5.20 0.68
C THR A 281 15.41 -6.25 1.39
N LEU A 282 15.96 -7.44 1.62
CA LEU A 282 15.27 -8.51 2.35
C LEU A 282 15.02 -8.13 3.80
N GLY A 283 15.97 -7.46 4.46
CA GLY A 283 15.80 -6.95 5.81
C GLY A 283 14.67 -5.94 5.93
N ALA A 284 14.57 -5.00 4.98
CA ALA A 284 13.47 -4.04 4.93
C ALA A 284 12.13 -4.72 4.67
N ALA A 285 12.07 -5.69 3.76
CA ALA A 285 10.87 -6.48 3.50
C ALA A 285 10.42 -7.30 4.73
N ALA A 286 11.37 -7.88 5.48
CA ALA A 286 11.09 -8.63 6.70
C ALA A 286 10.73 -7.74 7.91
N ALA A 287 11.20 -6.49 7.93
CA ALA A 287 10.87 -5.54 8.99
C ALA A 287 9.37 -5.20 9.02
N ILE A 288 8.70 -5.19 7.87
CA ILE A 288 7.26 -4.88 7.78
C ILE A 288 6.41 -5.89 8.59
N PRO A 289 6.41 -7.21 8.29
CA PRO A 289 5.63 -8.16 9.06
C PRO A 289 6.08 -8.23 10.53
N LEU A 290 7.37 -8.03 10.82
CA LEU A 290 7.87 -7.96 12.20
C LEU A 290 7.26 -6.79 12.98
N LEU A 291 7.25 -5.59 12.40
CA LEU A 291 6.64 -4.40 13.02
C LEU A 291 5.13 -4.57 13.17
N MET A 292 4.46 -5.20 12.19
CA MET A 292 3.03 -5.51 12.31
C MET A 292 2.77 -6.51 13.45
N MET A 293 3.54 -7.59 13.56
CA MET A 293 3.42 -8.53 14.68
C MET A 293 3.64 -7.85 16.03
N LEU A 294 4.62 -6.95 16.14
CA LEU A 294 4.86 -6.16 17.36
C LEU A 294 3.68 -5.22 17.66
N PHE A 295 3.12 -4.57 16.65
CA PHE A 295 1.98 -3.68 16.80
C PHE A 295 0.74 -4.45 17.29
N PHE A 296 0.38 -5.55 16.63
CA PHE A 296 -0.78 -6.37 16.98
C PHE A 296 -0.58 -7.23 18.25
N ARG A 297 0.65 -7.34 18.75
CA ARG A 297 0.91 -7.88 20.09
C ARG A 297 0.39 -6.96 21.19
N ILE A 298 0.31 -5.66 20.91
CA ILE A 298 -0.03 -4.60 21.86
C ILE A 298 -1.48 -4.11 21.63
N PHE A 299 -1.90 -4.00 20.38
CA PHE A 299 -3.21 -3.50 19.97
C PHE A 299 -4.06 -4.60 19.32
N PRO A 300 -5.39 -4.52 19.38
CA PRO A 300 -6.25 -5.51 18.74
C PRO A 300 -6.12 -5.47 17.20
N ILE A 301 -6.22 -6.65 16.58
CA ILE A 301 -6.09 -6.83 15.12
C ILE A 301 -7.34 -6.35 14.37
N ILE A 302 -8.50 -6.53 14.99
CA ILE A 302 -9.79 -6.13 14.46
C ILE A 302 -10.37 -5.07 15.40
N SER A 303 -10.93 -4.01 14.82
CA SER A 303 -11.64 -2.97 15.58
C SER A 303 -12.84 -3.62 16.27
N ILE A 304 -12.85 -3.59 17.60
CA ILE A 304 -13.94 -4.18 18.39
C ILE A 304 -15.14 -3.23 18.31
N PHE A 305 -14.87 -1.94 18.45
CA PHE A 305 -15.86 -0.89 18.40
C PHE A 305 -16.66 -0.87 17.09
N GLU A 306 -15.98 -0.99 15.93
CA GLU A 306 -16.67 -0.99 14.63
C GLU A 306 -17.49 -2.27 14.41
N ILE A 307 -17.02 -3.42 14.90
CA ILE A 307 -17.80 -4.66 14.82
C ILE A 307 -19.07 -4.55 15.66
N GLU A 308 -18.97 -4.02 16.88
CA GLU A 308 -20.12 -3.80 17.76
C GLU A 308 -21.12 -2.85 17.09
N GLU A 309 -20.66 -1.75 16.49
CA GLU A 309 -21.52 -0.79 15.78
C GLU A 309 -22.21 -1.41 14.56
N ILE A 310 -21.49 -2.22 13.77
CA ILE A 310 -22.08 -2.95 12.63
C ILE A 310 -23.13 -3.96 13.11
N ALA A 311 -22.85 -4.67 14.20
CA ALA A 311 -23.79 -5.63 14.78
C ALA A 311 -25.06 -4.95 15.30
N GLU A 312 -24.92 -3.81 16.00
CA GLU A 312 -26.04 -2.98 16.46
C GLU A 312 -26.88 -2.44 15.30
N ALA A 313 -26.23 -1.97 14.23
CA ALA A 313 -26.92 -1.50 13.03
C ALA A 313 -27.70 -2.63 12.33
N GLN A 314 -27.14 -3.85 12.28
CA GLN A 314 -27.80 -5.02 11.70
C GLN A 314 -28.98 -5.50 12.56
N SER A 315 -28.86 -5.50 13.89
CA SER A 315 -29.97 -5.88 14.78
C SER A 315 -31.12 -4.87 14.71
N GLY A 316 -30.81 -3.57 14.70
CA GLY A 316 -31.83 -2.52 14.57
C GLY A 316 -32.58 -2.59 13.23
N HIS A 317 -31.90 -2.97 12.13
CA HIS A 317 -32.56 -3.22 10.85
C HIS A 317 -33.48 -4.44 10.90
N HIS A 318 -33.10 -5.50 11.61
CA HIS A 318 -33.92 -6.69 11.78
C HIS A 318 -35.19 -6.40 12.60
N GLU A 319 -35.07 -5.65 13.69
CA GLU A 319 -36.20 -5.23 14.52
C GLU A 319 -37.16 -4.31 13.74
N ALA A 320 -36.65 -3.33 13.00
CA ALA A 320 -37.48 -2.47 12.16
C ALA A 320 -38.21 -3.24 11.04
N THR A 321 -37.59 -4.29 10.48
CA THR A 321 -38.23 -5.13 9.46
C THR A 321 -39.31 -6.04 10.07
N HIS A 322 -39.12 -6.50 11.31
CA HIS A 322 -40.12 -7.26 12.06
C HIS A 322 -41.32 -6.40 12.49
N GLU A 323 -41.10 -5.14 12.85
CA GLU A 323 -42.18 -4.22 13.24
C GLU A 323 -43.05 -3.82 12.04
N VAL A 324 -42.47 -3.69 10.84
CA VAL A 324 -43.21 -3.43 9.59
C VAL A 324 -43.98 -4.65 9.07
N THR A 325 -43.59 -5.87 9.46
CA THR A 325 -44.25 -7.12 9.02
C THR A 325 -45.20 -7.70 10.08
N ALA A 326 -45.35 -7.06 11.23
CA ALA A 326 -46.31 -7.45 12.24
C ALA A 326 -47.74 -7.24 11.70
N PRO A 327 -48.61 -8.28 11.66
CA PRO A 327 -49.99 -8.10 11.24
C PRO A 327 -50.70 -7.13 12.20
N GLU A 328 -51.39 -6.13 11.66
CA GLU A 328 -52.26 -5.24 12.43
C GLU A 328 -53.18 -6.08 13.32
N PRO A 329 -53.32 -5.76 14.62
CA PRO A 329 -54.24 -6.47 15.48
C PRO A 329 -55.65 -6.32 14.90
N ALA A 330 -56.25 -7.43 14.48
CA ALA A 330 -57.61 -7.48 13.99
C ALA A 330 -58.57 -6.98 15.08
N GLY A 331 -59.08 -5.76 14.89
CA GLY A 331 -60.17 -5.18 15.67
C GLY A 331 -61.53 -5.62 15.15
#